data_AF-A0A093NLS9-F1
#
_entry.id   AF-A0A093NLS9-F1
#
_cell.length_a   1.000
_cell.length_b   1.000
_cell.length_c   1.000
_cell.angle_alpha   90.00
_cell.angle_beta   90.00
_cell.angle_gamma   90.00
#
_symmetry.space_group_name_H-M   'P 1'
#
loop_
_entity.id
_entity.type
_entity.pdbx_description
1 polymer ?
#
loop_
_entity_poly.entity_id
_entity_poly.type
_entity_poly.pdbx_seq_one_letter_code
_entity_poly.pdbx_strand_id
1 'polypeptide(L)'
;ITTLDFRRENFGLFKDLLGRVPWDKALKGRGTQETWLIFKDHLLQTQEQSTPMSRKSGKNARRPAWMNKELLAKLKHRKEAYRRWKQGQVAWGEYREIVRAARDQVRKAKALTELNLAGDIKGNKKGFYRYVGDKRKIRENVGPLQREMGDLVTRDMGKAEVFNDFFASVFTSKCLSLTAQAAGGKGGDWKNEEPPTVGEHQV
;
A
#
# COMPACT_ATOMS: atom_id res chain seq x y z
N ILE A 1 -10.18 -6.63 -6.30
CA ILE A 1 -9.57 -5.29 -6.35
C ILE A 1 -8.85 -5.17 -7.70
N THR A 2 -9.39 -4.33 -8.56
CA THR A 2 -8.79 -3.97 -9.85
C THR A 2 -7.93 -2.73 -9.63
N THR A 3 -6.72 -2.69 -10.17
CA THR A 3 -5.83 -1.53 -10.05
C THR A 3 -5.16 -1.25 -11.38
N LEU A 4 -4.88 0.02 -11.66
CA LEU A 4 -4.10 0.44 -12.83
C LEU A 4 -2.71 -0.21 -12.82
N ASP A 5 -2.31 -0.76 -13.96
CA ASP A 5 -1.02 -1.42 -14.17
C ASP A 5 -0.04 -0.49 -14.89
N PHE A 6 0.58 0.40 -14.13
CA PHE A 6 1.58 1.36 -14.64
C PHE A 6 2.80 0.70 -15.30
N ARG A 7 3.04 -0.60 -15.11
CA ARG A 7 4.11 -1.32 -15.82
C ARG A 7 3.81 -1.54 -17.29
N ARG A 8 2.52 -1.51 -17.67
CA ARG A 8 2.03 -1.73 -19.03
C ARG A 8 1.38 -0.47 -19.60
N GLU A 9 1.65 0.67 -19.00
CA GLU A 9 1.15 1.96 -19.46
C GLU A 9 1.74 2.33 -20.82
N ASN A 10 0.89 2.86 -21.70
CA ASN A 10 1.31 3.41 -22.96
C ASN A 10 1.63 4.91 -22.80
N PHE A 11 2.89 5.21 -22.47
CA PHE A 11 3.36 6.58 -22.28
C PHE A 11 3.26 7.45 -23.54
N GLY A 12 3.34 6.87 -24.73
CA GLY A 12 3.16 7.60 -25.99
C GLY A 12 1.73 8.11 -26.11
N LEU A 13 0.76 7.22 -25.92
CA LEU A 13 -0.66 7.58 -25.92
C LEU A 13 -1.01 8.58 -24.81
N PHE A 14 -0.43 8.42 -23.61
CA PHE A 14 -0.65 9.35 -22.50
C PHE A 14 -0.19 10.77 -22.84
N LYS A 15 1.02 10.92 -23.41
CA LYS A 15 1.55 12.21 -23.83
C LYS A 15 0.74 12.84 -24.97
N ASP A 16 0.35 12.05 -25.95
CA ASP A 16 -0.45 12.52 -27.09
C ASP A 16 -1.81 13.04 -26.64
N LEU A 17 -2.49 12.33 -25.73
CA LEU A 17 -3.79 12.73 -25.22
C LEU A 17 -3.72 14.03 -24.41
N LEU A 18 -2.72 14.20 -23.54
CA LEU A 18 -2.51 15.46 -22.80
C LEU A 18 -2.09 16.62 -23.72
N GLY A 19 -1.28 16.34 -24.75
CA GLY A 19 -0.82 17.34 -25.70
C GLY A 19 -1.92 17.87 -26.62
N ARG A 20 -3.01 17.11 -26.82
CA ARG A 20 -4.18 17.52 -27.62
C ARG A 20 -5.16 18.40 -26.87
N VAL A 21 -5.04 18.53 -25.55
CA VAL A 21 -5.95 19.35 -24.75
C VAL A 21 -5.64 20.83 -25.00
N PRO A 22 -6.62 21.67 -25.38
CA PRO A 22 -6.41 23.10 -25.60
C PRO A 22 -6.36 23.85 -24.26
N TRP A 23 -5.25 23.70 -23.53
CA TRP A 23 -5.04 24.24 -22.19
C TRP A 23 -5.29 25.74 -22.09
N ASP A 24 -4.87 26.51 -23.10
CA ASP A 24 -5.07 27.97 -23.14
C ASP A 24 -6.55 28.36 -23.09
N LYS A 25 -7.45 27.54 -23.62
CA LYS A 25 -8.90 27.76 -23.56
C LYS A 25 -9.50 27.17 -22.29
N ALA A 26 -9.03 26.00 -21.89
CA ALA A 26 -9.56 25.28 -20.73
C ALA A 26 -9.32 26.03 -19.41
N LEU A 27 -8.18 26.74 -19.31
CA LEU A 27 -7.72 27.39 -18.09
C LEU A 27 -7.96 28.92 -18.08
N LYS A 28 -8.39 29.52 -19.19
CA LYS A 28 -8.57 30.97 -19.31
C LYS A 28 -9.63 31.49 -18.32
N GLY A 29 -9.26 32.52 -17.54
CA GLY A 29 -10.18 33.22 -16.65
C GLY A 29 -10.59 32.43 -15.40
N ARG A 30 -9.89 31.33 -15.08
CA ARG A 30 -10.18 30.48 -13.91
C ARG A 30 -9.22 30.72 -12.75
N GLY A 31 -9.73 30.58 -11.54
CA GLY A 31 -8.93 30.64 -10.32
C GLY A 31 -8.02 29.40 -10.15
N THR A 32 -6.97 29.52 -9.34
CA THR A 32 -5.97 28.46 -9.11
C THR A 32 -6.57 27.10 -8.78
N GLN A 33 -7.61 27.08 -7.94
CA GLN A 33 -8.27 25.84 -7.51
C GLN A 33 -9.08 25.19 -8.64
N GLU A 34 -9.76 25.98 -9.47
CA GLU A 34 -10.51 25.48 -10.62
C GLU A 34 -9.58 24.95 -11.71
N THR A 35 -8.51 25.68 -11.98
CA THR A 35 -7.44 25.28 -12.91
C THR A 35 -6.83 23.94 -12.49
N TRP A 36 -6.54 23.75 -11.20
CA TRP A 36 -6.03 22.49 -10.67
C TRP A 36 -7.01 21.32 -10.84
N LEU A 37 -8.31 21.55 -10.57
CA LEU A 37 -9.33 20.51 -10.72
C LEU A 37 -9.47 20.06 -12.18
N ILE A 38 -9.46 21.00 -13.12
CA ILE A 38 -9.57 20.71 -14.56
C ILE A 38 -8.35 19.93 -15.06
N PHE A 39 -7.16 20.35 -14.63
CA PHE A 39 -5.93 19.64 -14.94
C PHE A 39 -5.95 18.21 -14.39
N LYS A 40 -6.30 18.06 -13.11
CA LYS A 40 -6.38 16.76 -12.44
C LYS A 40 -7.39 15.83 -13.11
N ASP A 41 -8.53 16.36 -13.53
CA ASP A 41 -9.57 15.57 -14.21
C ASP A 41 -9.05 15.02 -15.55
N HIS A 42 -8.49 15.89 -16.41
CA HIS A 42 -7.89 15.46 -17.69
C HIS A 42 -6.74 14.47 -17.50
N LEU A 43 -5.92 14.67 -16.47
CA LEU A 43 -4.83 13.77 -16.11
C LEU A 43 -5.35 12.38 -15.76
N LEU A 44 -6.38 12.30 -14.90
CA LEU A 44 -6.97 11.03 -14.47
C LEU A 44 -7.71 10.32 -15.62
N GLN A 45 -8.43 11.06 -16.46
CA GLN A 45 -9.08 10.50 -17.64
C GLN A 45 -8.07 9.93 -18.64
N THR A 46 -6.98 10.67 -18.89
CA THR A 46 -5.90 10.21 -19.77
C THR A 46 -5.18 8.99 -19.20
N GLN A 47 -4.96 8.97 -17.89
CA GLN A 47 -4.39 7.84 -17.16
C GLN A 47 -5.25 6.58 -17.30
N GLU A 48 -6.58 6.72 -17.22
CA GLU A 48 -7.51 5.59 -17.34
C GLU A 48 -7.53 5.01 -18.76
N GLN A 49 -7.37 5.83 -19.80
CA GLN A 49 -7.35 5.40 -21.20
C GLN A 49 -6.03 4.75 -21.62
N SER A 50 -4.91 5.20 -21.05
CA SER A 50 -3.56 4.78 -21.43
C SER A 50 -2.98 3.67 -20.55
N THR A 51 -3.53 3.49 -19.35
CA THR A 51 -3.08 2.46 -18.41
C THR A 51 -4.10 1.33 -18.32
N PRO A 52 -3.75 0.11 -18.77
CA PRO A 52 -4.67 -1.02 -18.67
C PRO A 52 -4.96 -1.37 -17.20
N MET A 53 -6.22 -1.70 -16.94
CA MET A 53 -6.63 -2.24 -15.65
C MET A 53 -6.13 -3.67 -15.48
N SER A 54 -5.28 -3.92 -14.48
CA SER A 54 -4.95 -5.29 -14.07
C SER A 54 -5.84 -5.74 -12.92
N ARG A 55 -6.27 -7.00 -12.99
CA ARG A 55 -6.63 -7.69 -11.77
C ARG A 55 -5.33 -7.91 -11.01
N LYS A 56 -5.23 -7.35 -9.80
CA LYS A 56 -4.25 -7.88 -8.83
C LYS A 56 -4.61 -9.35 -8.65
N SER A 57 -3.90 -10.24 -9.34
CA SER A 57 -3.87 -11.64 -8.95
C SER A 57 -3.30 -11.60 -7.54
N GLY A 58 -4.18 -11.64 -6.53
CA GLY A 58 -3.78 -11.60 -5.14
C GLY A 58 -2.70 -12.65 -5.00
N LYS A 59 -1.45 -12.20 -4.78
CA LYS A 59 -0.18 -12.95 -4.92
C LYS A 59 -0.50 -14.42 -4.97
N ASN A 60 -0.56 -15.04 -6.16
CA ASN A 60 -0.93 -16.45 -6.35
C ASN A 60 -0.40 -17.19 -5.14
N ALA A 61 -1.27 -17.57 -4.20
CA ALA A 61 -0.84 -17.96 -2.87
C ALA A 61 0.06 -19.16 -3.12
N ARG A 62 1.38 -18.91 -3.08
CA ARG A 62 2.35 -19.84 -3.65
C ARG A 62 2.11 -21.11 -2.89
N ARG A 63 1.70 -22.15 -3.61
CA ARG A 63 1.18 -23.36 -3.00
C ARG A 63 2.18 -23.80 -1.93
N PRO A 64 1.77 -23.89 -0.66
CA PRO A 64 2.69 -24.28 0.40
C PRO A 64 3.39 -25.60 0.03
N ALA A 65 4.68 -25.71 0.34
CA ALA A 65 5.51 -26.83 -0.08
C ALA A 65 4.95 -28.20 0.37
N TRP A 66 4.24 -28.23 1.50
CA TRP A 66 3.59 -29.43 2.05
C TRP A 66 2.30 -29.85 1.33
N MET A 67 1.79 -29.05 0.39
CA MET A 67 0.46 -29.25 -0.19
C MET A 67 0.54 -30.03 -1.49
N ASN A 68 0.21 -31.33 -1.46
CA ASN A 68 0.12 -32.21 -2.63
C ASN A 68 -1.32 -32.30 -3.19
N LYS A 69 -1.49 -32.87 -4.40
CA LYS A 69 -2.81 -32.96 -5.09
C LYS A 69 -3.83 -33.76 -4.28
N GLU A 70 -3.39 -34.84 -3.64
CA GLU A 70 -4.24 -35.70 -2.80
C GLU A 70 -4.78 -34.97 -1.56
N LEU A 71 -3.93 -34.21 -0.87
CA LEU A 71 -4.32 -33.43 0.30
C LEU A 71 -5.33 -32.34 -0.10
N LEU A 72 -5.18 -31.77 -1.30
CA LEU A 72 -6.16 -30.84 -1.85
C LEU A 72 -7.52 -31.52 -2.06
N ALA A 73 -7.53 -32.75 -2.59
CA ALA A 73 -8.76 -33.54 -2.75
C ALA A 73 -9.41 -33.83 -1.39
N LYS A 74 -8.63 -34.21 -0.37
CA LYS A 74 -9.14 -34.40 1.01
C LYS A 74 -9.70 -33.11 1.61
N LEU A 75 -9.07 -31.96 1.37
CA LEU A 75 -9.58 -30.66 1.82
C LEU A 75 -10.87 -30.26 1.10
N LYS A 76 -11.00 -30.57 -0.20
CA LYS A 76 -12.26 -30.41 -0.95
C LYS A 76 -13.35 -31.32 -0.39
N HIS A 77 -13.03 -32.59 -0.14
CA HIS A 77 -13.96 -33.55 0.46
C HIS A 77 -14.44 -33.09 1.84
N ARG A 78 -13.56 -32.54 2.68
CA ARG A 78 -13.95 -31.92 3.96
C ARG A 78 -14.93 -30.75 3.79
N LYS A 79 -14.74 -29.89 2.78
CA LYS A 79 -15.67 -28.78 2.48
C LYS A 79 -17.03 -29.29 2.02
N GLU A 80 -17.04 -30.34 1.21
CA GLU A 80 -18.29 -30.96 0.74
C GLU A 80 -19.03 -31.65 1.88
N ALA A 81 -18.32 -32.37 2.75
CA ALA A 81 -18.89 -32.98 3.95
C ALA A 81 -19.53 -31.93 4.87
N TYR A 82 -18.90 -30.75 5.02
CA TYR A 82 -19.50 -29.63 5.75
C TYR A 82 -20.82 -29.16 5.13
N ARG A 83 -20.88 -29.01 3.80
CA ARG A 83 -22.11 -28.64 3.10
C ARG A 83 -23.22 -29.66 3.32
N ARG A 84 -22.92 -30.95 3.15
CA ARG A 84 -23.87 -32.05 3.32
C ARG A 84 -24.37 -32.15 4.77
N TRP A 85 -23.48 -32.03 5.75
CA TRP A 85 -23.86 -31.97 7.17
C TRP A 85 -24.75 -30.75 7.45
N LYS A 86 -24.40 -29.57 6.92
CA LYS A 86 -25.20 -28.35 7.11
C LYS A 86 -26.61 -28.45 6.50
N GLN A 87 -26.77 -29.27 5.47
CA GLN A 87 -28.04 -29.60 4.81
C GLN A 87 -28.78 -30.78 5.46
N GLY A 88 -28.26 -31.37 6.55
CA GLY A 88 -28.87 -32.49 7.26
C GLY A 88 -28.72 -33.85 6.56
N GLN A 89 -27.93 -33.94 5.48
CA GLN A 89 -27.77 -35.18 4.70
C GLN A 89 -26.76 -36.16 5.32
N VAL A 90 -25.93 -35.70 6.25
CA VAL A 90 -24.81 -36.45 6.83
C VAL A 90 -24.85 -36.31 8.34
N ALA A 91 -24.66 -37.41 9.06
CA ALA A 91 -24.60 -37.40 10.51
C ALA A 91 -23.36 -36.64 11.01
N TRP A 92 -23.48 -35.99 12.17
CA TRP A 92 -22.36 -35.25 12.77
C TRP A 92 -21.09 -36.12 12.96
N GLY A 93 -21.26 -37.40 13.31
CA GLY A 93 -20.17 -38.35 13.49
C GLY A 93 -19.32 -38.54 12.22
N GLU A 94 -19.97 -38.74 11.07
CA GLU A 94 -19.29 -38.91 9.79
C GLU A 94 -18.52 -37.66 9.36
N TYR A 95 -19.14 -36.48 9.50
CA TYR A 95 -18.47 -35.21 9.25
C TYR A 95 -17.25 -35.02 10.17
N ARG A 96 -17.38 -35.34 11.46
CA ARG A 96 -16.31 -35.21 12.45
C ARG A 96 -15.11 -36.08 12.08
N GLU A 97 -15.33 -37.31 11.64
CA GLU A 97 -14.25 -38.21 11.22
C GLU A 97 -13.54 -37.72 9.95
N ILE A 98 -14.29 -37.22 8.96
CA ILE A 98 -13.71 -36.59 7.76
C ILE A 98 -12.83 -35.39 8.14
N VAL A 99 -13.29 -34.55 9.07
CA VAL A 99 -12.52 -33.39 9.55
C VAL A 99 -11.25 -33.82 10.27
N ARG A 100 -11.32 -34.83 11.16
CA ARG A 100 -10.16 -35.38 11.89
C ARG A 100 -9.14 -35.95 10.93
N ALA A 101 -9.56 -36.84 10.04
CA ALA A 101 -8.69 -37.44 9.03
C ALA A 101 -7.99 -36.38 8.16
N ALA A 102 -8.73 -35.37 7.68
CA ALA A 102 -8.15 -34.28 6.91
C ALA A 102 -7.12 -33.46 7.72
N ARG A 103 -7.40 -33.16 9.00
CA ARG A 103 -6.46 -32.44 9.89
C ARG A 103 -5.19 -33.24 10.12
N ASP A 104 -5.31 -34.54 10.38
CA ASP A 104 -4.16 -35.40 10.65
C ASP A 104 -3.26 -35.55 9.42
N GLN A 105 -3.86 -35.66 8.23
CA GLN A 105 -3.12 -35.68 6.98
C GLN A 105 -2.37 -34.38 6.71
N VAL A 106 -2.99 -33.22 7.00
CA VAL A 106 -2.29 -31.92 6.92
C VAL A 106 -1.13 -31.87 7.91
N ARG A 107 -1.31 -32.39 9.13
CA ARG A 107 -0.24 -32.45 10.15
C ARG A 107 0.93 -33.31 9.66
N LYS A 108 0.66 -34.52 9.16
CA LYS A 108 1.67 -35.44 8.61
C LYS A 108 2.41 -34.84 7.41
N ALA A 109 1.71 -34.21 6.48
CA ALA A 109 2.33 -33.59 5.31
C ALA A 109 3.27 -32.42 5.67
N LYS A 110 2.87 -31.61 6.65
CA LYS A 110 3.74 -30.54 7.18
C LYS A 110 4.99 -31.11 7.84
N ALA A 111 4.83 -32.08 8.73
CA ALA A 111 5.94 -32.73 9.42
C ALA A 111 6.93 -33.39 8.44
N LEU A 112 6.44 -34.08 7.42
CA LEU A 112 7.27 -34.68 6.38
C LEU A 112 8.07 -33.63 5.61
N THR A 113 7.44 -32.50 5.27
CA THR A 113 8.12 -31.41 4.56
C THR A 113 9.22 -30.78 5.43
N GLU A 114 8.94 -30.59 6.72
CA GLU A 114 9.91 -30.08 7.69
C GLU A 114 11.07 -31.06 7.92
N LEU A 115 10.78 -32.37 7.99
CA LEU A 115 11.78 -33.43 8.08
C LEU A 115 12.71 -33.43 6.87
N ASN A 116 12.15 -33.40 5.65
CA ASN A 116 12.93 -33.35 4.42
C ASN A 116 13.82 -32.10 4.37
N LEU A 117 13.31 -30.97 4.85
CA LEU A 117 14.05 -29.72 4.89
C LEU A 117 15.20 -29.74 5.92
N ALA A 118 14.98 -30.39 7.06
CA ALA A 118 15.99 -30.56 8.10
C ALA A 118 17.09 -31.55 7.67
N GLY A 119 16.72 -32.66 7.01
CA GLY A 119 17.67 -33.63 6.47
C GLY A 119 18.55 -33.04 5.36
N ASP A 120 17.99 -32.18 4.52
CA ASP A 120 18.71 -31.53 3.41
C ASP A 120 19.39 -30.20 3.81
N ILE A 121 19.62 -29.94 5.10
CA ILE A 121 20.33 -28.72 5.51
C ILE A 121 21.72 -28.66 4.87
N LYS A 122 22.42 -29.80 4.76
CA LYS A 122 23.78 -29.83 4.20
C LYS A 122 23.78 -29.52 2.70
N GLY A 123 22.81 -30.01 1.93
CA GLY A 123 22.69 -29.77 0.49
C GLY A 123 22.00 -28.46 0.13
N ASN A 124 21.10 -27.97 0.98
CA ASN A 124 20.21 -26.84 0.68
C ASN A 124 19.95 -25.94 1.91
N LYS A 125 21.03 -25.39 2.50
CA LYS A 125 20.96 -24.41 3.60
C LYS A 125 19.97 -23.26 3.32
N LYS A 126 19.96 -22.75 2.08
CA LYS A 126 19.09 -21.64 1.65
C LYS A 126 17.61 -22.00 1.72
N GLY A 127 17.23 -23.24 1.42
CA GLY A 127 15.86 -23.73 1.54
C GLY A 127 15.36 -23.70 2.97
N PHE A 128 16.19 -24.16 3.92
CA PHE A 128 15.87 -24.17 5.34
C PHE A 128 15.63 -22.77 5.90
N TYR A 129 16.60 -21.85 5.74
CA TYR A 129 16.45 -20.49 6.25
C TYR A 129 15.31 -19.72 5.56
N ARG A 130 15.02 -19.98 4.29
CA ARG A 130 13.85 -19.42 3.60
C ARG A 130 12.54 -19.87 4.26
N TYR A 131 12.41 -21.16 4.58
CA TYR A 131 11.22 -21.69 5.27
C TYR A 131 11.05 -21.06 6.66
N VAL A 132 12.13 -20.98 7.43
CA VAL A 132 12.13 -20.32 8.74
C VAL A 132 11.73 -18.85 8.62
N GLY A 133 12.30 -18.12 7.65
CA GLY A 133 11.94 -16.74 7.37
C GLY A 133 10.46 -16.58 6.97
N ASP A 134 9.94 -17.45 6.11
CA ASP A 134 8.53 -17.44 5.70
C ASP A 134 7.57 -17.75 6.85
N LYS A 135 8.00 -18.54 7.85
CA LYS A 135 7.24 -18.81 9.09
C LYS A 135 7.32 -17.68 10.10
N ARG A 136 8.49 -17.03 10.19
CA ARG A 136 8.73 -15.87 11.05
C ARG A 136 8.07 -14.59 10.55
N LYS A 137 7.58 -14.55 9.30
CA LYS A 137 6.68 -13.50 8.80
C LYS A 137 5.32 -13.54 9.52
N ILE A 138 5.32 -13.26 10.81
CA ILE A 138 4.25 -12.47 11.39
C ILE A 138 4.37 -11.16 10.63
N ARG A 139 3.37 -10.83 9.81
CA ARG A 139 3.26 -9.46 9.35
C ARG A 139 3.01 -8.65 10.61
N GLU A 140 4.06 -8.04 11.16
CA GLU A 140 3.90 -6.75 11.82
C GLU A 140 3.35 -5.84 10.74
N ASN A 141 2.03 -5.89 10.56
CA ASN A 141 1.35 -4.82 9.89
C ASN A 141 1.52 -3.64 10.84
N VAL A 142 1.86 -2.48 10.28
CA VAL A 142 1.78 -1.23 11.03
C VAL A 142 0.40 -1.22 11.70
N GLY A 143 0.40 -1.16 13.04
CA GLY A 143 -0.81 -1.09 13.82
C GLY A 143 -1.63 0.13 13.40
N PRO A 144 -2.93 0.18 13.73
CA PRO A 144 -3.71 1.37 13.45
C PRO A 144 -3.03 2.58 14.14
N LEU A 145 -2.95 3.70 13.42
CA LEU A 145 -2.33 4.91 13.95
C LEU A 145 -3.17 5.43 15.13
N GLN A 146 -2.49 5.91 16.17
CA GLN A 146 -3.09 6.56 17.33
C GLN A 146 -2.64 8.01 17.36
N ARG A 147 -3.56 8.92 17.72
CA ARG A 147 -3.17 10.30 18.09
C ARG A 147 -2.57 10.31 19.49
N GLU A 148 -2.00 11.45 19.89
CA GLU A 148 -1.44 11.66 21.23
C GLU A 148 -2.44 11.40 22.36
N MET A 149 -3.74 11.65 22.12
CA MET A 149 -4.82 11.34 23.08
C MET A 149 -5.24 9.85 23.12
N GLY A 150 -4.57 8.96 22.39
CA GLY A 150 -4.85 7.53 22.37
C GLY A 150 -6.00 7.10 21.43
N ASP A 151 -6.66 8.06 20.76
CA ASP A 151 -7.74 7.78 19.82
C ASP A 151 -7.25 7.08 18.56
N LEU A 152 -7.96 6.01 18.18
CA LEU A 152 -7.65 5.21 17.00
C LEU A 152 -8.09 5.93 15.72
N VAL A 153 -7.16 6.13 14.79
CA VAL A 153 -7.43 6.82 13.55
C VAL A 153 -7.88 5.85 12.46
N THR A 154 -9.19 5.82 12.22
CA THR A 154 -9.83 4.93 11.22
C THR A 154 -9.95 5.59 9.84
N ARG A 155 -10.22 6.91 9.79
CA ARG A 155 -10.45 7.69 8.56
C ARG A 155 -9.14 8.14 7.91
N ASP A 156 -9.08 8.10 6.58
CA ASP A 156 -7.84 8.39 5.83
C ASP A 156 -7.32 9.82 6.02
N MET A 157 -8.23 10.81 6.13
CA MET A 157 -7.87 12.20 6.43
C MET A 157 -7.13 12.32 7.77
N GLY A 158 -7.63 11.64 8.82
CA GLY A 158 -6.95 11.65 10.12
C GLY A 158 -5.59 10.98 10.08
N LYS A 159 -5.38 9.98 9.21
CA LYS A 159 -4.06 9.33 9.06
C LYS A 159 -3.06 10.30 8.44
N ALA A 160 -3.50 11.08 7.45
CA ALA A 160 -2.66 12.09 6.81
C ALA A 160 -2.26 13.20 7.79
N GLU A 161 -3.19 13.64 8.63
CA GLU A 161 -2.92 14.61 9.71
C GLU A 161 -1.87 14.08 10.69
N VAL A 162 -2.04 12.87 11.22
CA VAL A 162 -1.06 12.28 12.15
C VAL A 162 0.34 12.18 11.55
N PHE A 163 0.44 11.80 10.28
CA PHE A 163 1.75 11.79 9.61
C PHE A 163 2.31 13.19 9.39
N ASN A 164 1.47 14.16 9.05
CA ASN A 164 1.88 15.55 8.85
C ASN A 164 2.34 16.19 10.17
N ASP A 165 1.64 15.95 11.28
CA ASP A 165 1.99 16.42 12.62
C ASP A 165 3.33 15.82 13.07
N PHE A 166 3.51 14.50 12.87
CA PHE A 166 4.78 13.84 13.15
C PHE A 166 5.92 14.41 12.29
N PHE A 167 5.68 14.61 11.00
CA PHE A 167 6.65 15.20 10.09
C PHE A 167 7.03 16.62 10.55
N ALA A 168 6.05 17.48 10.80
CA ALA A 168 6.27 18.84 11.28
C ALA A 168 7.06 18.85 12.61
N SER A 169 6.72 17.97 13.55
CA SER A 169 7.44 17.79 14.83
C SER A 169 8.95 17.56 14.65
N VAL A 170 9.34 16.67 13.72
CA VAL A 170 10.76 16.40 13.42
C VAL A 170 11.50 17.64 12.94
N PHE A 171 10.83 18.54 12.20
CA PHE A 171 11.42 19.78 11.69
C PHE A 171 11.25 20.98 12.62
N THR A 172 10.41 20.89 13.64
CA THR A 172 10.14 21.99 14.59
C THR A 172 11.00 21.90 15.86
N SER A 173 11.78 20.82 16.01
CA SER A 173 12.61 20.49 17.18
C SER A 173 13.83 21.42 17.44
N LYS A 174 14.06 22.49 16.68
CA LYS A 174 15.19 23.42 16.93
C LYS A 174 14.86 24.89 16.68
N CYS A 175 13.91 25.43 17.43
CA CYS A 175 13.79 26.89 17.60
C CYS A 175 13.64 27.36 19.06
N LEU A 176 13.80 26.49 20.05
CA LEU A 176 13.73 26.91 21.48
C LEU A 176 15.06 27.37 22.07
N SER A 177 16.18 27.25 21.35
CA SER A 177 17.49 27.73 21.81
C SER A 177 17.99 29.00 21.12
N LEU A 178 17.26 29.56 20.15
CA LEU A 178 17.69 30.76 19.42
C LEU A 178 17.02 32.06 19.89
N THR A 179 15.99 31.99 20.75
CA THR A 179 15.25 33.17 21.21
C THR A 179 15.68 33.69 22.58
N ALA A 180 16.66 33.06 23.24
CA ALA A 180 17.12 33.44 24.58
C ALA A 180 18.40 34.31 24.61
N GLN A 181 18.98 34.66 23.46
CA GLN A 181 20.25 35.41 23.41
C GLN A 181 20.30 36.61 22.45
N ALA A 182 19.14 37.19 22.10
CA ALA A 182 19.08 38.43 21.30
C ALA A 182 18.37 39.58 22.03
N ALA A 183 18.59 39.70 23.34
CA ALA A 183 18.25 40.89 24.11
C ALA A 183 19.54 41.54 24.64
N GLY A 184 20.20 42.31 23.78
CA GLY A 184 21.33 43.16 24.19
C GLY A 184 22.32 43.45 23.06
N GLY A 185 22.11 44.54 22.33
CA GLY A 185 23.11 45.05 21.38
C GLY A 185 22.54 46.15 20.48
N LYS A 186 22.92 47.39 20.77
CA LYS A 186 22.41 48.63 20.19
C LYS A 186 23.24 49.05 18.98
N GLY A 187 22.58 49.53 17.91
CA GLY A 187 23.09 50.57 17.02
C GLY A 187 23.58 50.15 15.62
N GLY A 188 23.02 50.77 14.57
CA GLY A 188 23.61 50.83 13.23
C GLY A 188 22.61 50.84 12.07
N ASP A 189 22.22 52.04 11.62
CA ASP A 189 21.50 52.40 10.38
C ASP A 189 22.08 51.76 9.11
N TRP A 190 21.25 51.49 8.09
CA TRP A 190 21.49 51.79 6.65
C TRP A 190 20.21 51.54 5.81
N LYS A 191 19.45 52.63 5.66
CA LYS A 191 18.71 53.13 4.46
C LYS A 191 18.19 52.17 3.36
N ASN A 192 16.88 52.23 3.19
CA ASN A 192 16.06 52.43 1.97
C ASN A 192 16.72 52.24 0.58
N GLU A 193 16.12 51.36 -0.25
CA GLU A 193 15.74 51.68 -1.63
C GLU A 193 14.45 50.94 -2.04
N GLU A 194 13.53 51.68 -2.67
CA GLU A 194 12.22 51.29 -3.22
C GLU A 194 12.32 50.78 -4.68
N PRO A 195 11.27 50.14 -5.25
CA PRO A 195 11.32 49.38 -6.49
C PRO A 195 11.16 50.24 -7.76
N PRO A 196 11.63 49.79 -8.95
CA PRO A 196 11.52 50.58 -10.18
C PRO A 196 10.12 50.49 -10.80
N THR A 197 9.54 51.67 -11.08
CA THR A 197 8.32 51.84 -11.87
C THR A 197 8.66 52.15 -13.32
N VAL A 198 7.96 51.42 -14.20
CA VAL A 198 7.72 51.54 -15.65
C VAL A 198 8.05 52.90 -16.30
N GLY A 199 8.77 52.83 -17.43
CA GLY A 199 8.83 53.89 -18.43
C GLY A 199 8.32 53.36 -19.79
N GLU A 200 7.22 53.92 -20.26
CA GLU A 200 6.74 53.79 -21.64
C GLU A 200 7.59 54.64 -22.59
N HIS A 201 7.74 54.20 -23.84
CA HIS A 201 7.86 55.10 -24.98
C HIS A 201 7.40 54.41 -26.28
N GLN A 202 6.37 54.98 -26.92
CA GLN A 202 6.15 54.94 -28.38
C GLN A 202 7.35 55.67 -29.05
N VAL A 203 7.83 55.38 -30.25
CA VAL A 203 7.23 54.98 -31.54
C VAL A 203 8.14 53.96 -32.22
#